data_AF-A0A6L6VL49-F1
#
_entry.id   AF-A0A6L6VL49-F1
#
_cell.length_a   1.000
_cell.length_b   1.000
_cell.length_c   1.000
_cell.angle_alpha   90.00
_cell.angle_beta   90.00
_cell.angle_gamma   90.00
#
_symmetry.space_group_name_H-M   'P 1'
#
loop_
_entity.id
_entity.type
_entity.pdbx_description
1 polymer ?
#
loop_
_entity_poly.entity_id
_entity_poly.type
_entity_poly.pdbx_seq_one_letter_code
_entity_poly.pdbx_strand_id
1 'polypeptide(L)' 'MNIRQTVPDRSPEAIARRRRATDEARAAIARQGYKHDPVLEAATEAYVNGDITREQYRSQMVRAPQQA' A
#
# COMPACT_ATOMS: atom_id res chain seq x y z
N MET A 1 23.92 10.20 -2.80
CA MET A 1 23.12 9.22 -3.56
C MET A 1 21.82 9.89 -3.99
N ASN A 2 21.68 10.26 -5.26
CA ASN A 2 20.41 10.76 -5.79
C ASN A 2 19.50 9.56 -6.08
N ILE A 3 18.76 9.10 -5.08
CA ILE A 3 17.56 8.29 -5.33
C ILE A 3 16.59 9.18 -6.10
N ARG A 4 16.65 9.11 -7.43
CA ARG A 4 15.56 9.63 -8.27
C ARG A 4 14.34 8.84 -7.83
N GLN A 5 13.45 9.46 -7.05
CA GLN A 5 12.14 8.91 -6.77
C GLN A 5 11.46 8.74 -8.13
N THR A 6 11.55 7.54 -8.69
CA THR A 6 10.85 7.20 -9.92
C THR A 6 9.38 7.26 -9.56
N VAL A 7 8.68 8.26 -10.11
CA VAL A 7 7.24 8.37 -9.98
C VAL A 7 6.66 7.01 -10.37
N PRO A 8 5.83 6.37 -9.52
CA PRO A 8 5.29 5.05 -9.81
C PRO A 8 4.52 5.08 -11.13
N ASP A 9 4.60 3.98 -11.90
CA ASP A 9 3.79 3.85 -13.11
C ASP A 9 2.29 3.91 -12.74
N ARG A 10 1.56 4.79 -13.45
CA ARG A 10 0.12 5.05 -13.28
C ARG A 10 -0.71 4.58 -14.48
N SER A 11 -0.10 3.80 -15.37
CA SER A 11 -0.82 3.15 -16.47
C SER A 11 -1.99 2.33 -15.91
N PRO A 12 -3.14 2.26 -16.62
CA PRO A 12 -4.32 1.55 -16.14
C PRO A 12 -4.03 0.07 -15.82
N GLU A 13 -3.12 -0.55 -16.59
CA GLU A 13 -2.67 -1.92 -16.36
C GLU A 13 -1.92 -2.08 -15.02
N ALA A 14 -1.05 -1.12 -14.67
CA ALA A 14 -0.33 -1.15 -13.39
C ALA A 14 -1.25 -0.92 -12.19
N ILE A 15 -2.21 0.00 -12.32
CA ILE A 15 -3.24 0.23 -11.30
C ILE A 15 -4.08 -1.03 -11.11
N ALA A 16 -4.57 -1.64 -12.20
CA ALA A 16 -5.35 -2.88 -12.15
C ALA A 16 -4.56 -4.03 -11.50
N ARG A 17 -3.27 -4.17 -11.83
CA ARG A 17 -2.39 -5.19 -11.22
C ARG A 17 -2.23 -4.98 -9.72
N ARG A 18 -1.99 -3.74 -9.25
CA ARG A 18 -1.88 -3.44 -7.81
C ARG A 18 -3.21 -3.66 -7.10
N ARG A 19 -4.32 -3.21 -7.70
CA ARG A 19 -5.67 -3.40 -7.15
C ARG A 19 -5.96 -4.87 -6.92
N ARG A 20 -5.71 -5.72 -7.93
CA ARG A 20 -5.90 -7.16 -7.82
C ARG A 20 -5.09 -7.76 -6.65
N ALA A 21 -3.81 -7.43 -6.56
CA ALA A 21 -2.94 -7.95 -5.50
C ALA A 21 -3.43 -7.54 -4.09
N THR A 22 -3.90 -6.30 -3.94
CA THR A 22 -4.50 -5.81 -2.69
C THR A 22 -5.80 -6.55 -2.36
N ASP A 23 -6.67 -6.78 -3.34
CA ASP A 23 -7.94 -7.50 -3.16
C ASP A 23 -7.69 -8.95 -2.73
N GLU A 24 -6.75 -9.63 -3.40
CA GLU A 24 -6.31 -10.99 -3.02
C GLU A 24 -5.78 -11.04 -1.58
N ALA A 25 -4.97 -10.05 -1.18
CA ALA A 25 -4.48 -9.94 0.20
C ALA A 25 -5.63 -9.71 1.20
N ARG A 26 -6.58 -8.82 0.89
CA ARG A 26 -7.78 -8.58 1.72
C ARG A 26 -8.62 -9.85 1.87
N ALA A 27 -8.86 -10.58 0.79
CA ALA A 27 -9.62 -11.81 0.81
C ALA A 27 -8.95 -12.88 1.69
N ALA A 28 -7.60 -12.97 1.66
CA ALA A 28 -6.84 -13.89 2.50
C ALA A 28 -6.91 -13.57 4.00
N ILE A 29 -6.98 -12.29 4.37
CA ILE A 29 -7.06 -11.85 5.78
C ILE A 29 -8.50 -11.70 6.29
N ALA A 30 -9.50 -11.62 5.42
CA ALA A 30 -10.90 -11.43 5.79
C ALA A 30 -11.40 -12.50 6.77
N ARG A 31 -10.98 -13.76 6.57
CA ARG A 31 -11.35 -14.89 7.45
C ARG A 31 -10.61 -14.91 8.78
N GLN A 32 -9.60 -14.08 8.95
CA GLN A 32 -8.77 -13.99 10.15
C GLN A 32 -9.27 -12.89 11.13
N GLY A 33 -10.45 -12.32 10.88
CA GLY A 33 -11.03 -11.29 11.73
C GLY A 33 -10.41 -9.91 11.52
N TYR A 34 -9.85 -9.64 10.33
CA TYR A 34 -9.32 -8.33 10.01
C TYR A 34 -10.40 -7.25 10.19
N LYS A 35 -10.10 -6.26 11.05
CA LYS A 35 -10.93 -5.08 11.25
C LYS A 35 -10.41 -3.97 10.34
N HIS A 36 -11.31 -3.39 9.57
CA HIS A 36 -11.03 -2.27 8.66
C HIS A 36 -10.31 -1.13 9.40
N ASP A 37 -9.10 -0.80 8.96
CA ASP A 37 -8.30 0.33 9.46
C ASP A 37 -8.27 1.45 8.41
N PRO A 38 -8.81 2.64 8.69
CA PRO A 38 -8.94 3.70 7.68
C PRO A 38 -7.59 4.23 7.18
N VAL A 39 -6.52 4.15 8.00
CA VAL A 39 -5.18 4.61 7.61
C VAL A 39 -4.56 3.64 6.61
N LEU A 40 -4.67 2.34 6.86
CA LEU A 40 -4.26 1.29 5.94
C LEU A 40 -5.01 1.37 4.61
N GLU A 41 -6.31 1.65 4.64
CA GLU A 41 -7.14 1.71 3.43
C GLU A 41 -6.79 2.91 2.56
N ALA A 42 -6.58 4.09 3.17
CA ALA A 42 -6.12 5.28 2.47
C ALA A 42 -4.72 5.10 1.85
N ALA A 43 -3.77 4.52 2.61
CA ALA A 43 -2.44 4.22 2.10
C ALA A 43 -2.47 3.20 0.96
N THR A 44 -3.35 2.21 1.07
CA THR A 44 -3.55 1.18 0.06
C THR A 44 -4.08 1.77 -1.24
N GLU A 45 -5.04 2.69 -1.16
CA GLU A 45 -5.58 3.38 -2.33
C GLU A 45 -4.51 4.25 -3.00
N ALA A 46 -3.75 5.03 -2.24
CA ALA A 46 -2.62 5.81 -2.75
C ALA A 46 -1.55 4.92 -3.43
N TYR A 47 -1.27 3.73 -2.89
CA TYR A 47 -0.35 2.78 -3.50
C TYR A 47 -0.90 2.21 -4.81
N VAL A 48 -2.18 1.84 -4.85
CA VAL A 48 -2.84 1.31 -6.06
C VAL A 48 -2.79 2.33 -7.19
N ASN A 49 -3.13 3.59 -6.91
CA ASN A 49 -3.12 4.69 -7.87
C ASN A 49 -1.71 5.10 -8.31
N GLY A 50 -0.66 4.65 -7.62
CA GLY A 50 0.71 5.06 -7.87
C GLY A 50 1.03 6.48 -7.38
N ASP A 51 0.29 6.95 -6.37
CA ASP A 51 0.59 8.19 -5.65
C ASP A 51 1.76 8.04 -4.68
N ILE A 52 1.96 6.82 -4.18
CA ILE A 52 3.10 6.49 -3.33
C ILE A 52 3.83 5.24 -3.84
N THR A 53 5.13 5.19 -3.56
CA THR A 53 5.94 3.99 -3.79
C THR A 53 5.63 2.91 -2.75
N ARG A 54 6.05 1.67 -3.02
CA ARG A 54 5.95 0.56 -2.06
C ARG A 54 6.73 0.84 -0.77
N GLU A 55 7.85 1.56 -0.86
CA GLU A 55 8.65 1.95 0.31
C GLU A 55 7.89 2.97 1.18
N GLN A 56 7.29 3.99 0.55
CA GLN A 56 6.45 4.96 1.27
C GLN A 56 5.24 4.29 1.93
N TYR A 57 4.58 3.36 1.23
CA TYR A 57 3.51 2.55 1.82
C TYR A 57 3.99 1.78 3.06
N ARG A 58 5.15 1.13 2.98
CA ARG A 58 5.75 0.42 4.11
C ARG A 58 6.07 1.36 5.28
N SER A 59 6.62 2.54 5.01
CA SER A 59 6.91 3.53 6.06
C SER A 59 5.66 4.05 6.76
N GLN A 60 4.51 4.11 6.08
CA GLN A 60 3.25 4.49 6.70
C GLN A 60 2.66 3.37 7.58
N MET A 61 2.85 2.10 7.18
CA MET A 61 2.26 0.94 7.88
C MET A 61 3.15 0.38 9.00
N VAL A 62 4.47 0.49 8.87
CA VAL A 62 5.39 0.19 9.97
C VAL A 62 5.38 1.41 10.89
N ARG A 63 4.53 1.38 11.93
CA ARG A 63 4.77 2.24 13.10
C ARG A 63 6.23 2.01 13.49
N ALA A 64 7.03 3.08 13.55
CA ALA A 64 8.30 3.01 14.25
C ALA A 64 8.01 2.36 15.62
N PRO A 65 8.81 1.38 16.08
CA PRO A 65 8.64 0.87 17.43
C PRO A 65 8.62 2.09 18.34
N GLN A 66 7.49 2.30 19.02
CA GLN A 66 7.38 3.32 20.05
C GLN A 66 8.49 2.97 21.04
N GLN A 67 9.60 3.69 20.98
CA GLN A 67 10.68 3.52 21.95
C GLN A 67 10.05 3.84 23.30
N ALA A 68 9.90 2.80 24.12
CA ALA A 68 9.49 2.88 25.51
C ALA A 68 10.71 3.29 26.35
#